data_AF-A0A4P9Z3L7-F1
#
_entry.id   AF-A0A4P9Z3L7-F1
#
_cell.length_a   1.000
_cell.length_b   1.000
_cell.length_c   1.000
_cell.angle_alpha   90.00
_cell.angle_beta   90.00
_cell.angle_gamma   90.00
#
_symmetry.space_group_name_H-M   'P 1'
#
loop_
_entity.id
_entity.type
_entity.pdbx_description
1 polymer ?
#
loop_
_entity_poly.entity_id
_entity_poly.type
_entity_poly.pdbx_seq_one_letter_code
_entity_poly.pdbx_strand_id
1 'polypeptide(L)'
;MWRLTTSRTSIRLAQALGTRPFLPTTASLWVNRAAVWGGREEDLWARFGEYRTSLRLAWPHLNTTQRDMIASMLRVNQAGEIGANYIYKGQHAVFARHPTLGPLIEHMWDQEKKHLFVFDQFIGQNRVRPTLLRPIWETAGLVVGAGTALMGKEAAMACTEAVETVIGQHYDDQLRELLKIVHPEIENLRKIIKEFRDDELEHLDTAVQHDAHKAPVYEGLSQIIKQGCKVCIEIAKRV
;
A
#
# COMPACT_ATOMS: atom_id res chain seq x y z
N MET A 1 -24.39 25.85 7.69
CA MET A 1 -23.41 26.95 7.72
C MET A 1 -22.73 26.96 9.08
N TRP A 2 -21.67 26.17 9.28
CA TRP A 2 -20.95 26.07 10.56
C TRP A 2 -19.58 26.74 10.41
N ARG A 3 -19.35 27.81 11.17
CA ARG A 3 -18.04 28.50 11.27
C ARG A 3 -17.14 27.73 12.23
N LEU A 4 -15.99 27.27 11.76
CA LEU A 4 -14.88 26.82 12.60
C LEU A 4 -14.14 28.06 13.13
N THR A 5 -14.19 28.30 14.44
CA THR A 5 -13.34 29.29 15.11
C THR A 5 -12.16 28.58 15.76
N THR A 6 -11.00 28.60 15.10
CA THR A 6 -9.71 28.28 15.73
C THR A 6 -9.25 29.48 16.57
N SER A 7 -8.97 29.25 17.86
CA SER A 7 -8.57 30.33 18.78
C SER A 7 -7.16 30.83 18.45
N ARG A 8 -6.92 32.14 18.65
CA ARG A 8 -5.64 32.81 18.34
C ARG A 8 -4.45 32.26 19.14
N THR A 9 -4.68 31.49 20.20
CA THR A 9 -3.66 30.98 21.12
C THR A 9 -2.87 29.82 20.52
N SER A 10 -3.53 28.94 19.76
CA SER A 10 -2.88 27.78 19.10
C SER A 10 -1.93 28.18 17.96
N ILE A 11 -2.14 29.35 17.36
CA ILE A 11 -1.30 29.86 16.28
C ILE A 11 0.06 30.35 16.79
N ARG A 12 0.11 30.92 18.01
CA ARG A 12 1.35 31.49 18.57
C ARG A 12 2.33 30.43 19.08
N LEU A 13 1.84 29.29 19.58
CA LEU A 13 2.69 28.18 20.02
C LEU A 13 3.39 27.46 18.85
N ALA A 14 2.71 27.31 17.70
CA ALA A 14 3.30 26.69 16.51
C ALA A 14 4.41 27.54 15.86
N GLN A 15 4.32 28.88 15.97
CA GLN A 15 5.36 29.78 15.46
C GLN A 15 6.65 29.77 16.29
N ALA A 16 6.59 29.42 17.58
CA ALA A 16 7.76 29.39 18.46
C ALA A 16 8.65 28.14 18.30
N LEU A 17 8.12 27.06 17.71
CA LEU A 17 8.82 25.78 17.55
C LEU A 17 9.28 25.49 16.11
N GLY A 18 9.14 26.45 15.19
CA GLY A 18 9.47 26.26 13.76
C GLY A 18 8.59 25.22 13.05
N THR A 19 7.65 24.59 13.74
CA THR A 19 6.71 23.62 13.19
C THR A 19 5.47 24.35 12.70
N ARG A 20 5.37 24.52 11.38
CA ARG A 20 4.14 25.06 10.77
C ARG A 20 2.95 24.18 11.17
N PRO A 21 1.83 24.75 11.64
CA PRO A 21 0.65 23.96 11.96
C PRO A 21 0.15 23.28 10.69
N PHE A 22 -0.03 21.96 10.77
CA PHE A 22 -0.58 21.14 9.70
C PHE A 22 -2.06 21.53 9.52
N LEU A 23 -2.34 22.32 8.48
CA LEU A 23 -3.71 22.45 7.98
C LEU A 23 -3.99 21.17 7.18
N PRO A 24 -5.04 20.41 7.50
CA PRO A 24 -5.42 19.25 6.71
C PRO A 24 -5.74 19.77 5.30
N THR A 25 -4.85 19.49 4.34
CA THR A 25 -5.14 19.74 2.93
C THR A 25 -6.29 18.82 2.54
N THR A 26 -7.16 19.30 1.67
CA THR A 26 -8.31 18.58 1.08
C THR A 26 -7.93 17.27 0.34
N ALA A 27 -6.66 16.85 0.39
CA ALA A 27 -6.16 15.57 -0.07
C ALA A 27 -6.60 14.38 0.81
N SER A 28 -7.29 14.62 1.93
CA SER A 28 -7.87 13.56 2.77
C SER A 28 -9.12 12.88 2.18
N LEU A 29 -9.61 13.32 1.01
CA LEU A 29 -10.87 12.85 0.41
C LEU A 29 -10.76 11.54 -0.41
N TRP A 30 -9.57 10.98 -0.61
CA TRP A 30 -9.38 9.89 -1.59
C TRP A 30 -9.60 8.49 -1.06
N VAL A 31 -9.53 8.28 0.25
CA VAL A 31 -9.86 7.01 0.90
C VAL A 31 -11.15 7.22 1.66
N ASN A 32 -12.18 6.43 1.38
CA ASN A 32 -13.25 6.25 2.36
C ASN A 32 -12.66 5.46 3.54
N ARG A 33 -11.97 6.16 4.44
CA ARG A 33 -11.12 5.54 5.48
C ARG A 33 -11.93 4.63 6.40
N ALA A 34 -13.20 4.95 6.62
CA ALA A 34 -14.10 4.07 7.35
C ALA A 34 -14.27 2.69 6.68
N ALA A 35 -14.30 2.63 5.34
CA ALA A 35 -14.56 1.41 4.58
C ALA A 35 -13.35 0.46 4.45
N VAL A 36 -12.13 0.99 4.57
CA VAL A 36 -10.89 0.20 4.50
C VAL A 36 -10.36 -0.14 5.90
N TRP A 37 -10.48 0.79 6.85
CA TRP A 37 -9.78 0.72 8.14
C TRP A 37 -10.67 0.47 9.35
N GLY A 38 -11.99 0.64 9.22
CA GLY A 38 -12.94 0.48 10.34
C GLY A 38 -12.73 1.46 11.51
N GLY A 39 -11.94 2.54 11.34
CA GLY A 39 -11.55 3.46 12.40
C GLY A 39 -11.21 4.88 11.92
N ARG A 40 -10.87 5.78 12.86
CA ARG A 40 -10.51 7.19 12.55
C ARG A 40 -9.03 7.31 12.18
N GLU A 41 -8.66 8.38 11.48
CA GLU A 41 -7.26 8.64 11.08
C GLU A 41 -6.31 8.76 12.28
N GLU A 42 -6.78 9.28 13.41
CA GLU A 42 -6.03 9.33 14.67
C GLU A 42 -5.60 7.93 15.14
N ASP A 43 -6.47 6.93 14.95
CA ASP A 43 -6.22 5.56 15.35
C ASP A 43 -5.14 4.90 14.46
N LEU A 44 -5.11 5.28 13.17
CA LEU A 44 -4.08 4.81 12.23
C LEU A 44 -2.71 5.41 12.53
N TRP A 45 -2.64 6.70 12.86
CA TRP A 45 -1.39 7.32 13.28
C TRP A 45 -0.93 6.83 14.65
N ALA A 46 -1.84 6.44 15.54
CA ALA A 46 -1.47 5.76 16.77
C ALA A 46 -0.88 4.37 16.51
N ARG A 47 -1.41 3.65 15.50
CA ARG A 47 -0.94 2.30 15.10
C ARG A 47 0.35 2.32 14.28
N PHE A 48 0.53 3.28 13.37
CA PHE A 48 1.62 3.30 12.37
C PHE A 48 2.43 4.60 12.40
N GLY A 49 2.46 5.29 13.55
CA GLY A 49 3.05 6.61 13.68
C GLY A 49 4.58 6.67 13.56
N GLU A 50 5.25 5.53 13.61
CA GLU A 50 6.71 5.44 13.53
C GLU A 50 7.29 6.02 12.22
N TYR A 51 6.53 5.96 11.12
CA TYR A 51 6.97 6.49 9.83
C TYR A 51 6.85 8.01 9.72
N ARG A 52 6.18 8.70 10.66
CA ARG A 52 5.73 10.10 10.48
C ARG A 52 6.83 11.08 10.04
N THR A 53 8.05 10.92 10.51
CA THR A 53 9.20 11.79 10.15
C THR A 53 9.90 11.38 8.87
N SER A 54 9.62 10.18 8.35
CA SER A 54 10.30 9.54 7.22
C SER A 54 9.55 9.67 5.89
N LEU A 55 8.34 10.25 5.90
CA LEU A 55 7.42 10.28 4.76
C LEU A 55 7.57 11.51 3.86
N ARG A 56 8.38 12.50 4.29
CA ARG A 56 8.68 13.69 3.50
C ARG A 56 9.96 13.49 2.71
N LEU A 57 9.88 13.76 1.40
CA LEU A 57 10.98 13.62 0.47
C LEU A 57 11.54 14.98 0.05
N ALA A 58 12.82 14.95 -0.33
CA ALA A 58 13.63 16.12 -0.64
C ALA A 58 13.37 16.59 -2.07
N TRP A 59 12.10 16.68 -2.45
CA TRP A 59 11.60 17.06 -3.76
C TRP A 59 12.34 18.27 -4.38
N PRO A 60 12.67 19.34 -3.61
CA PRO A 60 13.41 20.47 -4.15
C PRO A 60 14.85 20.16 -4.58
N HIS A 61 15.49 19.15 -3.99
CA HIS A 61 16.89 18.78 -4.24
C HIS A 61 17.07 17.69 -5.29
N LEU A 62 15.99 16.99 -5.66
CA LEU A 62 15.98 16.03 -6.75
C LEU A 62 15.95 16.75 -8.11
N ASN A 63 16.58 16.19 -9.13
CA ASN A 63 16.36 16.69 -10.50
C ASN A 63 14.98 16.23 -11.03
N THR A 64 14.53 16.79 -12.15
CA THR A 64 13.20 16.48 -12.71
C THR A 64 13.03 15.00 -13.01
N THR A 65 14.02 14.35 -13.64
CA THR A 65 13.98 12.92 -13.94
C THR A 65 13.82 12.06 -12.69
N GLN A 66 14.58 12.37 -11.63
CA GLN A 66 14.49 11.66 -10.34
C GLN A 66 13.14 11.86 -9.68
N ARG A 67 12.61 13.10 -9.68
CA ARG A 67 11.27 13.39 -9.15
C ARG A 67 10.19 12.63 -9.88
N ASP A 68 10.21 12.64 -11.21
CA ASP A 68 9.19 11.98 -12.02
C ASP A 68 9.23 10.46 -11.86
N MET A 69 10.45 9.90 -11.77
CA MET A 69 10.66 8.49 -11.46
C MET A 69 10.08 8.12 -10.09
N ILE A 70 10.44 8.86 -9.02
CA ILE A 70 9.95 8.59 -7.66
C ILE A 70 8.43 8.82 -7.56
N ALA A 71 7.90 9.86 -8.20
CA ALA A 71 6.46 10.09 -8.27
C ALA A 71 5.72 8.94 -8.94
N SER A 72 6.30 8.36 -10.00
CA SER A 72 5.78 7.16 -10.65
C SER A 72 5.83 5.95 -9.72
N MET A 73 6.97 5.70 -9.06
CA MET A 73 7.13 4.62 -8.07
C MET A 73 6.07 4.69 -6.97
N LEU A 74 5.92 5.85 -6.33
CA LEU A 74 4.96 6.04 -5.24
C LEU A 74 3.51 5.81 -5.69
N ARG A 75 3.17 6.21 -6.93
CA ARG A 75 1.84 5.98 -7.49
C ARG A 75 1.59 4.50 -7.77
N VAL A 76 2.58 3.82 -8.34
CA VAL A 76 2.49 2.38 -8.62
C VAL A 76 2.37 1.60 -7.32
N ASN A 77 3.17 1.92 -6.31
CA ASN A 77 3.10 1.27 -5.00
C ASN A 77 1.72 1.48 -4.39
N GLN A 78 1.23 2.72 -4.30
CA GLN A 78 -0.13 2.99 -3.82
C GLN A 78 -1.20 2.19 -4.58
N ALA A 79 -1.09 2.11 -5.92
CA ALA A 79 -2.04 1.33 -6.71
C ALA A 79 -1.96 -0.18 -6.43
N GLY A 80 -0.74 -0.71 -6.27
CA GLY A 80 -0.48 -2.09 -5.85
C GLY A 80 -1.10 -2.38 -4.48
N GLU A 81 -0.81 -1.54 -3.49
CA GLU A 81 -1.36 -1.65 -2.13
C GLU A 81 -2.88 -1.57 -2.09
N ILE A 82 -3.51 -0.74 -2.93
CA ILE A 82 -4.97 -0.72 -3.05
C ILE A 82 -5.48 -2.09 -3.54
N GLY A 83 -4.83 -2.66 -4.55
CA GLY A 83 -5.18 -3.97 -5.09
C GLY A 83 -5.00 -5.09 -4.06
N ALA A 84 -3.82 -5.19 -3.46
CA ALA A 84 -3.48 -6.20 -2.46
C ALA A 84 -4.41 -6.12 -1.25
N ASN A 85 -4.60 -4.92 -0.69
CA ASN A 85 -5.52 -4.73 0.45
C ASN A 85 -6.94 -5.22 0.16
N TYR A 86 -7.44 -5.01 -1.07
CA TYR A 86 -8.77 -5.48 -1.45
C TYR A 86 -8.81 -6.98 -1.82
N ILE A 87 -7.71 -7.57 -2.29
CA ILE A 87 -7.56 -9.03 -2.41
C ILE A 87 -7.71 -9.67 -1.04
N TYR A 88 -6.92 -9.22 -0.05
CA TYR A 88 -7.00 -9.74 1.31
C TYR A 88 -8.35 -9.47 1.96
N LYS A 89 -8.96 -8.30 1.72
CA LYS A 89 -10.35 -8.04 2.14
C LYS A 89 -11.33 -9.07 1.59
N GLY A 90 -11.20 -9.42 0.31
CA GLY A 90 -12.02 -10.43 -0.35
C GLY A 90 -11.80 -11.83 0.22
N GLN A 91 -10.54 -12.23 0.42
CA GLN A 91 -10.20 -13.51 1.04
C GLN A 91 -10.70 -13.59 2.48
N HIS A 92 -10.49 -12.54 3.27
CA HIS A 92 -10.95 -12.45 4.66
C HIS A 92 -12.47 -12.52 4.75
N ALA A 93 -13.21 -11.90 3.83
CA ALA A 93 -14.67 -12.00 3.81
C ALA A 93 -15.18 -13.46 3.69
N VAL A 94 -14.40 -14.35 3.06
CA VAL A 94 -14.72 -15.77 2.92
C VAL A 94 -14.19 -16.58 4.11
N PHE A 95 -12.95 -16.32 4.57
CA PHE A 95 -12.28 -17.13 5.58
C PHE A 95 -12.36 -16.60 7.02
N ALA A 96 -13.01 -15.45 7.29
CA ALA A 96 -13.02 -14.80 8.61
C ALA A 96 -13.45 -15.73 9.77
N ARG A 97 -14.32 -16.71 9.51
CA ARG A 97 -14.81 -17.66 10.53
C ARG A 97 -14.02 -18.97 10.56
N HIS A 98 -13.06 -19.15 9.66
CA HIS A 98 -12.23 -20.34 9.62
C HIS A 98 -11.19 -20.28 10.75
N PRO A 99 -11.05 -21.32 11.59
CA PRO A 99 -10.28 -21.24 12.83
C PRO A 99 -8.77 -20.98 12.62
N THR A 100 -8.20 -21.47 11.52
CA THR A 100 -6.77 -21.27 11.19
C THR A 100 -6.56 -20.19 10.12
N LEU A 101 -7.28 -20.27 9.01
CA LEU A 101 -7.15 -19.31 7.90
C LEU A 101 -7.64 -17.89 8.22
N GLY A 102 -8.66 -17.72 9.06
CA GLY A 102 -9.14 -16.39 9.45
C GLY A 102 -8.03 -15.53 10.04
N PRO A 103 -7.40 -15.97 11.16
CA PRO A 103 -6.27 -15.25 11.76
C PRO A 103 -5.06 -15.09 10.83
N LEU A 104 -4.77 -16.11 10.01
CA LEU A 104 -3.65 -16.06 9.06
C LEU A 104 -3.84 -14.95 8.00
N ILE A 105 -5.01 -14.91 7.37
CA ILE A 105 -5.36 -13.90 6.37
C ILE A 105 -5.47 -12.52 7.02
N GLU A 106 -6.03 -12.43 8.24
CA GLU A 106 -6.12 -11.17 8.97
C GLU A 106 -4.73 -10.59 9.29
N HIS A 107 -3.76 -11.43 9.64
CA HIS A 107 -2.39 -11.00 9.91
C HIS A 107 -1.72 -10.38 8.68
N MET A 108 -1.72 -11.08 7.53
CA MET A 108 -1.17 -10.54 6.29
C MET A 108 -1.93 -9.29 5.85
N TRP A 109 -3.26 -9.29 5.97
CA TRP A 109 -4.07 -8.11 5.64
C TRP A 109 -3.78 -6.89 6.51
N ASP A 110 -3.39 -7.09 7.78
CA ASP A 110 -3.00 -6.00 8.67
C ASP A 110 -1.64 -5.40 8.28
N GLN A 111 -0.73 -6.17 7.67
CA GLN A 111 0.50 -5.65 7.04
C GLN A 111 0.18 -4.83 5.79
N GLU A 112 -0.69 -5.31 4.90
CA GLU A 112 -1.15 -4.54 3.72
C GLU A 112 -1.83 -3.21 4.09
N LYS A 113 -2.55 -3.24 5.21
CA LYS A 113 -3.11 -2.05 5.83
C LYS A 113 -1.98 -1.09 6.24
N LYS A 114 -0.92 -1.55 6.91
CA LYS A 114 0.24 -0.68 7.20
C LYS A 114 0.80 -0.07 5.91
N HIS A 115 1.01 -0.87 4.87
CA HIS A 115 1.63 -0.45 3.61
C HIS A 115 0.80 0.60 2.88
N LEU A 116 -0.50 0.34 2.64
CA LEU A 116 -1.40 1.27 1.97
C LEU A 116 -1.49 2.60 2.73
N PHE A 117 -1.56 2.56 4.06
CA PHE A 117 -1.57 3.77 4.87
C PHE A 117 -0.31 4.61 4.64
N VAL A 118 0.86 3.98 4.66
CA VAL A 118 2.15 4.65 4.46
C VAL A 118 2.26 5.26 3.07
N PHE A 119 1.88 4.55 2.01
CA PHE A 119 1.93 5.12 0.66
C PHE A 119 0.87 6.21 0.43
N ASP A 120 -0.32 6.12 1.02
CA ASP A 120 -1.28 7.23 1.02
C ASP A 120 -0.67 8.50 1.63
N GLN A 121 0.12 8.36 2.70
CA GLN A 121 0.84 9.48 3.29
C GLN A 121 1.95 10.00 2.37
N PHE A 122 2.73 9.12 1.74
CA PHE A 122 3.74 9.55 0.77
C PHE A 122 3.13 10.37 -0.37
N ILE A 123 1.99 9.91 -0.92
CA ILE A 123 1.27 10.60 -1.99
C ILE A 123 0.84 12.00 -1.54
N GLY A 124 0.18 12.10 -0.40
CA GLY A 124 -0.32 13.38 0.13
C GLY A 124 0.80 14.36 0.50
N GLN A 125 1.82 13.89 1.22
CA GLN A 125 2.90 14.74 1.74
C GLN A 125 3.83 15.25 0.65
N ASN A 126 4.03 14.46 -0.41
CA ASN A 126 4.94 14.81 -1.51
C ASN A 126 4.20 15.38 -2.73
N ARG A 127 2.88 15.58 -2.62
CA ARG A 127 2.02 16.11 -3.70
C ARG A 127 2.13 15.30 -4.99
N VAL A 128 2.31 13.99 -4.85
CA VAL A 128 2.25 13.07 -5.97
C VAL A 128 0.78 12.90 -6.34
N ARG A 129 0.50 12.86 -7.64
CA ARG A 129 -0.85 12.55 -8.11
C ARG A 129 -1.16 11.06 -7.83
N PRO A 130 -2.24 10.71 -7.10
CA PRO A 130 -2.67 9.33 -6.92
C PRO A 130 -3.15 8.71 -8.23
N THR A 131 -3.28 7.39 -8.27
CA THR A 131 -3.87 6.72 -9.44
C THR A 131 -5.34 7.11 -9.62
N LEU A 132 -5.74 7.39 -10.86
CA LEU A 132 -7.15 7.66 -11.18
C LEU A 132 -8.02 6.39 -11.18
N LEU A 133 -7.41 5.21 -11.28
CA LEU A 133 -8.12 3.95 -11.45
C LEU A 133 -8.40 3.23 -10.15
N ARG A 134 -8.29 3.93 -9.01
CA ARG A 134 -8.54 3.38 -7.69
C ARG A 134 -9.85 2.57 -7.59
N PRO A 135 -11.03 3.04 -8.04
CA PRO A 135 -12.25 2.22 -7.96
C PRO A 135 -12.15 0.89 -8.72
N ILE A 136 -11.39 0.86 -9.82
CA ILE A 136 -11.14 -0.34 -10.60
C ILE A 136 -10.24 -1.29 -9.82
N TRP A 137 -9.17 -0.79 -9.21
CA TRP A 137 -8.25 -1.59 -8.38
C TRP A 137 -8.94 -2.19 -7.17
N GLU A 138 -9.77 -1.40 -6.47
CA GLU A 138 -10.56 -1.87 -5.32
C GLU A 138 -11.52 -2.99 -5.73
N THR A 139 -12.25 -2.79 -6.83
CA THR A 139 -13.23 -3.77 -7.33
C THR A 139 -12.54 -5.04 -7.83
N ALA A 140 -11.48 -4.89 -8.63
CA ALA A 140 -10.74 -6.02 -9.19
C ALA A 140 -10.08 -6.84 -8.07
N GLY A 141 -9.44 -6.18 -7.11
CA GLY A 141 -8.83 -6.85 -5.97
C GLY A 141 -9.85 -7.65 -5.16
N LEU A 142 -11.00 -7.04 -4.83
CA LEU A 142 -12.06 -7.72 -4.09
C LEU A 142 -12.59 -8.96 -4.81
N VAL A 143 -12.85 -8.84 -6.12
CA VAL A 143 -13.36 -9.93 -6.94
C VAL A 143 -12.34 -11.07 -7.04
N VAL A 144 -11.07 -10.77 -7.29
CA VAL A 144 -10.01 -11.77 -7.38
C VAL A 144 -9.80 -12.47 -6.04
N GLY A 145 -9.72 -11.70 -4.94
CA GLY A 145 -9.52 -12.25 -3.60
C GLY A 145 -10.69 -13.11 -3.13
N ALA A 146 -11.92 -12.61 -3.24
CA ALA A 146 -13.10 -13.39 -2.87
C ALA A 146 -13.30 -14.60 -3.79
N GLY A 147 -13.10 -14.44 -5.10
CA GLY A 147 -13.24 -15.52 -6.07
C GLY A 147 -12.27 -16.67 -5.81
N THR A 148 -11.00 -16.37 -5.58
CA THR A 148 -9.98 -17.39 -5.28
C THR A 148 -10.22 -18.05 -3.92
N ALA A 149 -10.65 -17.29 -2.91
CA ALA A 149 -11.03 -17.86 -1.61
C ALA A 149 -12.26 -18.78 -1.69
N LEU A 150 -13.26 -18.44 -2.51
CA LEU A 150 -14.42 -19.32 -2.75
C LEU A 150 -14.03 -20.63 -3.46
N MET A 151 -12.93 -20.64 -4.22
CA MET A 151 -12.37 -21.85 -4.84
C MET A 151 -11.59 -22.73 -3.85
N GLY A 152 -11.27 -22.23 -2.66
CA GLY A 152 -10.59 -22.95 -1.59
C GLY A 152 -9.28 -22.30 -1.13
N LYS A 153 -8.72 -22.86 -0.05
CA LYS A 153 -7.48 -22.37 0.57
C LYS A 153 -6.32 -22.34 -0.44
N GLU A 154 -6.11 -23.44 -1.15
CA GLU A 154 -4.99 -23.60 -2.08
C GLU A 154 -5.04 -22.55 -3.19
N ALA A 155 -6.23 -22.26 -3.74
CA ALA A 155 -6.42 -21.23 -4.76
C ALA A 155 -6.20 -19.81 -4.24
N ALA A 156 -6.66 -19.52 -3.01
CA ALA A 156 -6.36 -18.24 -2.36
C ALA A 156 -4.86 -18.05 -2.11
N MET A 157 -4.16 -19.09 -1.64
CA MET A 157 -2.72 -19.04 -1.44
C MET A 157 -1.96 -18.94 -2.77
N ALA A 158 -2.40 -19.61 -3.83
CA ALA A 158 -1.85 -19.41 -5.17
C ALA A 158 -2.03 -17.98 -5.69
N CYS A 159 -3.14 -17.33 -5.33
CA CYS A 159 -3.34 -15.91 -5.62
C CYS A 159 -2.34 -15.03 -4.86
N THR A 160 -2.23 -15.22 -3.54
CA THR A 160 -1.27 -14.49 -2.70
C THR A 160 0.16 -14.65 -3.22
N GLU A 161 0.62 -15.89 -3.43
CA GLU A 161 1.96 -16.15 -3.98
C GLU A 161 2.18 -15.44 -5.32
N ALA A 162 1.19 -15.49 -6.21
CA ALA A 162 1.30 -14.88 -7.54
C ALA A 162 1.40 -13.36 -7.49
N VAL A 163 0.62 -12.71 -6.61
CA VAL A 163 0.64 -11.26 -6.40
C VAL A 163 1.97 -10.85 -5.77
N GLU A 164 2.37 -11.49 -4.68
CA GLU A 164 3.57 -11.11 -3.92
C GLU A 164 4.85 -11.40 -4.69
N THR A 165 4.86 -12.40 -5.58
CA THR A 165 5.97 -12.59 -6.51
C THR A 165 6.18 -11.34 -7.38
N VAL A 166 5.10 -10.73 -7.87
CA VAL A 166 5.18 -9.57 -8.77
C VAL A 166 5.47 -8.29 -7.99
N ILE A 167 4.83 -8.10 -6.82
CA ILE A 167 5.04 -6.93 -5.97
C ILE A 167 6.46 -6.95 -5.37
N GLY A 168 6.92 -8.07 -4.83
CA GLY A 168 8.29 -8.23 -4.32
C GLY A 168 9.35 -7.94 -5.39
N GLN A 169 9.18 -8.46 -6.61
CA GLN A 169 10.08 -8.13 -7.73
C GLN A 169 10.03 -6.64 -8.09
N HIS A 170 8.85 -6.02 -8.02
CA HIS A 170 8.70 -4.59 -8.27
C HIS A 170 9.47 -3.75 -7.23
N TYR A 171 9.40 -4.11 -5.95
CA TYR A 171 10.17 -3.43 -4.91
C TYR A 171 11.68 -3.62 -5.08
N ASP A 172 12.15 -4.82 -5.41
CA ASP A 172 13.56 -5.06 -5.71
C ASP A 172 14.06 -4.16 -6.86
N ASP A 173 13.25 -4.01 -7.92
CA ASP A 173 13.58 -3.12 -9.04
C ASP A 173 13.64 -1.65 -8.60
N GLN A 174 12.70 -1.20 -7.76
CA GLN A 174 12.71 0.16 -7.21
C GLN A 174 13.92 0.42 -6.33
N LEU A 175 14.29 -0.53 -5.46
CA LEU A 175 15.47 -0.41 -4.61
C LEU A 175 16.73 -0.22 -5.45
N ARG A 176 16.90 -0.97 -6.56
CA ARG A 176 18.04 -0.80 -7.47
C ARG A 176 18.11 0.60 -8.08
N GLU A 177 16.98 1.20 -8.45
CA GLU A 177 16.96 2.57 -8.97
C GLU A 177 17.23 3.60 -7.88
N LEU A 178 16.66 3.43 -6.68
CA LEU A 178 16.86 4.34 -5.55
C LEU A 178 18.31 4.31 -5.02
N LEU A 179 19.01 3.19 -5.14
CA LEU A 179 20.44 3.08 -4.80
C LEU A 179 21.33 4.04 -5.60
N LYS A 180 20.88 4.47 -6.79
CA LYS A 180 21.60 5.41 -7.65
C LYS A 180 21.48 6.87 -7.15
N ILE A 181 20.69 7.13 -6.12
CA ILE A 181 20.41 8.48 -5.59
C ILE A 181 20.92 8.57 -4.14
N VAL A 182 21.98 9.37 -3.93
CA VAL A 182 22.57 9.57 -2.60
C VAL A 182 21.92 10.76 -1.91
N HIS A 183 20.93 10.51 -1.04
CA HIS A 183 20.29 11.55 -0.23
C HIS A 183 19.66 10.94 1.05
N PRO A 184 19.75 11.58 2.24
CA PRO A 184 19.19 11.04 3.50
C PRO A 184 17.69 10.72 3.43
N GLU A 185 16.89 11.58 2.83
CA GLU A 185 15.45 11.32 2.69
C GLU A 185 15.13 10.18 1.70
N ILE A 186 16.02 9.90 0.73
CA ILE A 186 15.89 8.73 -0.15
C ILE A 186 16.36 7.46 0.55
N GLU A 187 17.29 7.55 1.50
CA GLU A 187 17.61 6.44 2.42
C GLU A 187 16.37 6.02 3.23
N ASN A 188 15.57 6.97 3.72
CA ASN A 188 14.33 6.64 4.43
C ASN A 188 13.32 5.92 3.53
N LEU A 189 13.10 6.40 2.30
CA LEU A 189 12.24 5.73 1.33
C LEU A 189 12.74 4.31 1.02
N ARG A 190 14.06 4.13 0.82
CA ARG A 190 14.66 2.80 0.61
C ARG A 190 14.42 1.86 1.78
N LYS A 191 14.54 2.34 3.01
CA LYS A 191 14.28 1.52 4.21
C LYS A 191 12.84 1.04 4.26
N ILE A 192 11.88 1.94 3.99
CA ILE A 192 10.45 1.59 3.99
C ILE A 192 10.13 0.61 2.86
N ILE A 193 10.60 0.87 1.64
CA ILE A 193 10.38 -0.05 0.51
C ILE A 193 11.02 -1.42 0.79
N LYS A 194 12.21 -1.45 1.39
CA LYS A 194 12.86 -2.70 1.78
C LYS A 194 12.06 -3.46 2.83
N GLU A 195 11.56 -2.76 3.85
CA GLU A 195 10.73 -3.37 4.88
C GLU A 195 9.48 -4.00 4.25
N PHE A 196 8.78 -3.28 3.38
CA PHE A 196 7.57 -3.80 2.75
C PHE A 196 7.90 -4.96 1.81
N ARG A 197 9.00 -4.88 1.06
CA ARG A 197 9.51 -6.02 0.28
C ARG A 197 9.74 -7.25 1.16
N ASP A 198 10.34 -7.07 2.34
CA ASP A 198 10.58 -8.17 3.27
C ASP A 198 9.25 -8.75 3.81
N ASP A 199 8.24 -7.91 4.09
CA ASP A 199 6.87 -8.33 4.42
C ASP A 199 6.24 -9.14 3.25
N GLU A 200 6.36 -8.70 1.99
CA GLU A 200 5.82 -9.45 0.82
C GLU A 200 6.45 -10.83 0.65
N LEU A 201 7.75 -10.94 0.92
CA LEU A 201 8.45 -12.22 0.85
C LEU A 201 7.96 -13.18 1.94
N GLU A 202 7.66 -12.67 3.13
CA GLU A 202 7.04 -13.46 4.21
C GLU A 202 5.64 -13.95 3.80
N HIS A 203 4.83 -13.11 3.15
CA HIS A 203 3.52 -13.48 2.64
C HIS A 203 3.61 -14.55 1.55
N LEU A 204 4.55 -14.40 0.61
CA LEU A 204 4.84 -15.39 -0.42
C LEU A 204 5.22 -16.74 0.19
N ASP A 205 6.18 -16.73 1.12
CA ASP A 205 6.64 -17.96 1.80
C ASP A 205 5.48 -18.60 2.58
N THR A 206 4.66 -17.80 3.24
CA THR A 206 3.45 -18.25 3.94
C THR A 206 2.48 -18.93 2.98
N ALA A 207 2.24 -18.35 1.81
CA ALA A 207 1.35 -18.92 0.81
C ALA A 207 1.85 -20.28 0.31
N VAL A 208 3.16 -20.40 0.05
CA VAL A 208 3.78 -21.68 -0.35
C VAL A 208 3.64 -22.73 0.75
N GLN A 209 3.91 -22.36 2.01
CA GLN A 209 3.74 -23.24 3.18
C GLN A 209 2.29 -23.68 3.40
N HIS A 210 1.32 -22.87 2.96
CA HIS A 210 -0.12 -23.16 3.04
C HIS A 210 -0.69 -23.74 1.75
N ASP A 211 0.15 -24.47 1.00
CA ASP A 211 -0.23 -25.31 -0.15
C ASP A 211 -0.66 -24.55 -1.41
N ALA A 212 -0.13 -23.34 -1.66
CA ALA A 212 -0.37 -22.61 -2.92
C ALA A 212 -0.20 -23.50 -4.17
N HIS A 213 0.87 -24.30 -4.22
CA HIS A 213 1.19 -25.17 -5.37
C HIS A 213 0.23 -26.34 -5.56
N LYS A 214 -0.65 -26.61 -4.59
CA LYS A 214 -1.71 -27.63 -4.70
C LYS A 214 -3.02 -27.09 -5.29
N ALA A 215 -3.06 -25.81 -5.68
CA ALA A 215 -4.25 -25.22 -6.28
C ALA A 215 -4.65 -25.94 -7.58
N PRO A 216 -5.96 -26.13 -7.84
CA PRO A 216 -6.43 -26.61 -9.13
C PRO A 216 -5.93 -25.71 -10.25
N VAL A 217 -5.24 -26.28 -11.25
CA VAL A 217 -4.69 -25.52 -12.39
C VAL A 217 -3.74 -24.39 -11.93
N TYR A 218 -2.95 -24.66 -10.89
CA TYR A 218 -2.02 -23.70 -10.25
C TYR A 218 -1.25 -22.83 -11.26
N GLU A 219 -0.59 -23.45 -12.24
CA GLU A 219 0.21 -22.71 -13.23
C GLU A 219 -0.64 -21.70 -14.02
N GLY A 220 -1.83 -22.12 -14.47
CA GLY A 220 -2.73 -21.25 -15.22
C GLY A 220 -3.23 -20.08 -14.37
N LEU A 221 -3.67 -20.36 -13.14
CA LEU A 221 -4.13 -19.34 -12.20
C LEU A 221 -3.00 -18.34 -11.87
N SER A 222 -1.83 -18.85 -11.50
CA SER A 222 -0.66 -18.05 -11.15
C SER A 222 -0.23 -17.13 -12.30
N GLN A 223 -0.17 -17.65 -13.53
CA GLN A 223 0.24 -16.85 -14.70
C GLN A 223 -0.77 -15.75 -15.04
N ILE A 224 -2.08 -16.04 -14.97
CA ILE A 224 -3.13 -15.05 -15.23
C ILE A 224 -3.02 -13.90 -14.22
N ILE A 225 -2.88 -14.23 -12.92
CA ILE A 225 -2.77 -13.23 -11.85
C ILE A 225 -1.48 -12.42 -12.02
N LYS A 226 -0.33 -13.08 -12.22
CA LYS A 226 0.97 -12.41 -12.47
C LYS A 226 0.90 -11.45 -13.65
N GLN A 227 0.28 -11.86 -14.75
CA GLN A 227 0.12 -11.02 -15.93
C GLN A 227 -0.82 -9.85 -15.66
N GLY A 228 -1.91 -10.07 -14.93
CA GLY A 228 -2.81 -9.02 -14.45
C GLY A 228 -2.07 -7.97 -13.64
N CYS A 229 -1.29 -8.37 -12.63
CA CYS A 229 -0.51 -7.45 -11.80
C CYS A 229 0.50 -6.64 -12.64
N LYS A 230 1.21 -7.28 -13.57
CA LYS A 230 2.13 -6.57 -14.48
C LYS A 230 1.42 -5.52 -15.34
N VAL A 231 0.23 -5.84 -15.85
CA VAL A 231 -0.59 -4.87 -16.61
C VAL A 231 -1.03 -3.72 -15.71
N CYS A 232 -1.50 -3.99 -14.49
CA CYS A 232 -1.86 -2.96 -13.53
C CYS A 232 -0.68 -2.01 -13.22
N ILE A 233 0.51 -2.56 -13.00
CA ILE A 233 1.75 -1.79 -12.80
C ILE A 233 2.02 -0.86 -13.99
N GLU A 234 1.96 -1.38 -15.23
CA GLU A 234 2.21 -0.59 -16.44
C GLU A 234 1.18 0.53 -16.65
N ILE A 235 -0.06 0.30 -16.24
CA ILE A 235 -1.11 1.31 -16.27
C ILE A 235 -0.85 2.36 -15.17
N ALA A 236 -0.61 1.93 -13.93
CA ALA A 236 -0.40 2.82 -12.77
C ALA A 236 0.84 3.71 -12.91
N LYS A 237 1.87 3.28 -13.66
CA LYS A 237 3.00 4.16 -14.03
C LYS A 237 2.54 5.44 -14.74
N ARG A 238 1.41 5.39 -15.46
CA ARG A 238 0.91 6.46 -16.34
C ARG A 238 -0.25 7.24 -15.75
N VAL A 239 -1.16 6.62 -14.98
CA VAL A 239 -2.48 7.22 -14.61
C VAL A 239 -2.87 7.14 -13.14
#